data_AF-A0A3C0HAL8-F1
#
_entry.id   AF-A0A3C0HAL8-F1
#
_cell.length_a   1.000
_cell.length_b   1.000
_cell.length_c   1.000
_cell.angle_alpha   90.00
_cell.angle_beta   90.00
_cell.angle_gamma   90.00
#
_symmetry.space_group_name_H-M   'P 1'
#
loop_
_entity.id
_entity.type
_entity.pdbx_description
1 polymer ?
#
loop_
_entity_poly.entity_id
_entity_poly.type
_entity_poly.pdbx_seq_one_letter_code
_entity_poly.pdbx_strand_id
1 'polypeptide(L)'
;MDILTSKRFYTGILITLLVSALIAGYSGKLMGVSEHNLLMYLSIGGFTALAIGVFHLSERAAKMNSRIFFMQIVMINTMVKMFGSVALVIGYFSITKPSTNKFIVPFLIVYVLYTIFDAYFMMKQSRNIYSK
;
A
#
# COMPACT_ATOMS: atom_id res chain seq x y z
N MET A 1 -3.79 13.74 17.73
CA MET A 1 -2.69 12.84 17.37
C MET A 1 -1.42 13.67 17.36
N ASP A 2 -0.33 13.17 17.95
CA ASP A 2 0.89 13.98 18.06
C ASP A 2 1.52 14.24 16.68
N ILE A 3 2.04 15.45 16.51
CA ILE A 3 2.80 15.89 15.32
C ILE A 3 3.89 14.88 14.96
N LEU A 4 4.46 14.22 15.97
CA LEU A 4 5.48 13.18 15.82
C LEU A 4 4.98 11.94 15.06
N THR A 5 3.71 11.56 15.21
CA THR A 5 3.13 10.40 14.52
C THR A 5 2.88 10.71 13.04
N SER A 6 2.42 11.91 12.72
CA SER A 6 2.27 12.35 11.32
C SER A 6 3.62 12.48 10.62
N LYS A 7 4.63 13.06 11.27
CA LYS A 7 5.99 13.11 10.71
C LYS A 7 6.53 11.70 10.42
N ARG A 8 6.41 10.78 11.38
CA ARG A 8 6.83 9.37 11.19
C ARG A 8 6.08 8.69 10.05
N PHE A 9 4.80 9.00 9.84
CA PHE A 9 4.03 8.48 8.72
C PHE A 9 4.60 8.94 7.37
N TYR A 10 4.79 10.25 7.18
CA TYR A 10 5.32 10.77 5.92
C TYR A 10 6.77 10.35 5.65
N THR A 11 7.60 10.25 6.69
CA THR A 11 8.94 9.66 6.54
C THR A 11 8.87 8.19 6.17
N GLY A 12 8.00 7.42 6.84
CA GLY A 12 7.83 6.00 6.57
C GLY A 12 7.29 5.72 5.17
N ILE A 13 6.28 6.47 4.70
CA ILE A 13 5.72 6.29 3.36
C ILE A 13 6.74 6.68 2.28
N LEU A 14 7.55 7.72 2.52
CA LEU A 14 8.64 8.10 1.62
C LEU A 14 9.68 6.97 1.52
N ILE A 15 10.04 6.36 2.65
CA ILE A 15 10.96 5.20 2.66
C ILE A 15 10.33 4.02 1.91
N THR A 16 9.09 3.66 2.19
CA THR A 16 8.38 2.56 1.49
C THR A 16 8.27 2.84 -0.01
N LEU A 17 8.03 4.08 -0.41
CA LEU A 17 8.01 4.52 -1.81
C LEU A 17 9.36 4.31 -2.48
N LEU A 18 10.45 4.79 -1.86
CA LEU A 18 11.81 4.64 -2.39
C LEU A 18 12.24 3.18 -2.48
N VAL A 19 12.00 2.38 -1.43
CA VAL A 19 12.29 0.94 -1.43
C VAL A 19 11.50 0.22 -2.53
N SER A 20 10.21 0.55 -2.69
CA SER A 20 9.39 -0.05 -3.74
C SER A 20 9.84 0.35 -5.14
N ALA A 21 10.25 1.60 -5.34
CA ALA A 21 10.81 2.09 -6.60
C ALA A 21 12.14 1.39 -6.94
N LEU A 22 12.99 1.14 -5.94
CA LEU A 22 14.22 0.34 -6.13
C LEU A 22 13.90 -1.09 -6.52
N ILE A 23 12.93 -1.74 -5.86
CA ILE A 23 12.48 -3.10 -6.21
C ILE A 23 11.95 -3.13 -7.66
N ALA A 24 11.19 -2.12 -8.08
CA ALA A 24 10.76 -1.95 -9.47
C ALA A 24 11.95 -1.86 -10.44
N GLY A 25 12.89 -0.96 -10.18
CA GLY A 25 14.05 -0.76 -11.04
C GLY A 25 14.96 -1.99 -11.15
N TYR A 26 15.24 -2.68 -10.04
CA TYR A 26 16.12 -3.86 -10.02
C TYR A 26 15.44 -5.09 -10.62
N SER A 27 14.16 -5.32 -10.34
CA SER A 27 13.43 -6.47 -10.88
C SER A 27 13.32 -6.42 -12.41
N GLY A 28 13.14 -5.22 -12.99
CA GLY A 28 13.12 -5.02 -14.43
C GLY A 28 14.43 -5.42 -15.12
N LYS A 29 15.58 -5.11 -14.51
CA LYS A 29 16.92 -5.45 -15.05
C LYS A 29 17.28 -6.92 -14.84
N LEU A 30 17.03 -7.47 -13.65
CA LEU A 30 17.48 -8.82 -13.28
C LEU A 30 16.63 -9.93 -13.93
N MET A 31 15.32 -9.71 -14.05
CA MET A 31 14.39 -10.74 -14.53
C MET A 31 14.01 -10.60 -16.01
N GLY A 32 14.57 -9.60 -16.72
CA GLY A 32 14.17 -9.27 -18.10
C GLY A 32 12.74 -8.72 -18.19
N VAL A 33 12.24 -8.15 -17.09
CA VAL A 33 10.85 -7.76 -16.86
C VAL A 33 10.63 -6.28 -17.18
N SER A 34 11.55 -5.64 -17.90
CA SER A 34 11.55 -4.19 -18.12
C SER A 34 10.26 -3.64 -18.77
N GLU A 35 9.56 -4.45 -19.57
CA GLU A 35 8.25 -4.10 -20.16
C GLU A 35 7.09 -4.11 -19.15
N HIS A 36 7.28 -4.75 -17.99
CA HIS A 36 6.28 -4.84 -16.92
C HIS A 36 6.42 -3.75 -15.85
N ASN A 37 7.36 -2.82 -16.02
CA ASN A 37 7.59 -1.71 -15.09
C ASN A 37 6.34 -0.81 -14.92
N LEU A 38 5.49 -0.72 -15.95
CA LEU A 38 4.27 0.07 -15.89
C LEU A 38 3.32 -0.43 -14.79
N LEU A 39 3.10 -1.74 -14.68
CA LEU A 39 2.27 -2.34 -13.63
C LEU A 39 2.84 -1.99 -12.24
N MET A 40 4.15 -2.11 -12.07
CA MET A 40 4.83 -1.82 -10.81
C MET A 40 4.62 -0.36 -10.40
N TYR A 41 4.88 0.60 -11.30
CA TYR A 41 4.72 2.03 -10.98
C TYR A 41 3.26 2.41 -10.72
N LEU A 42 2.31 1.87 -11.48
CA LEU A 42 0.88 2.07 -11.23
C LEU A 42 0.48 1.54 -9.85
N SER A 43 0.96 0.36 -9.49
CA SER A 43 0.67 -0.27 -8.19
C SER A 43 1.27 0.51 -7.03
N ILE A 44 2.52 0.97 -7.17
CA ILE A 44 3.19 1.82 -6.20
C ILE A 44 2.41 3.11 -5.99
N GLY A 45 2.02 3.79 -7.07
CA GLY A 45 1.22 5.01 -7.01
C GLY A 45 -0.12 4.78 -6.33
N GLY A 46 -0.83 3.72 -6.73
CA GLY A 46 -2.13 3.33 -6.16
C GLY A 46 -2.05 3.01 -4.67
N PHE A 47 -1.10 2.17 -4.24
CA PHE A 47 -0.93 1.84 -2.83
C PHE A 47 -0.46 3.04 -2.00
N THR A 48 0.37 3.93 -2.56
CA THR A 48 0.77 5.17 -1.88
C THR A 48 -0.44 6.07 -1.64
N ALA A 49 -1.24 6.32 -2.68
CA ALA A 49 -2.44 7.15 -2.58
C ALA A 49 -3.43 6.57 -1.56
N LEU A 50 -3.60 5.25 -1.60
CA LEU A 50 -4.48 4.53 -0.67
C LEU A 50 -3.96 4.64 0.77
N ALA A 51 -2.67 4.43 1.02
CA ALA A 51 -2.08 4.57 2.35
C ALA A 51 -2.26 5.98 2.94
N ILE A 52 -2.07 7.03 2.12
CA ILE A 52 -2.34 8.42 2.52
C ILE A 52 -3.81 8.61 2.89
N GLY A 53 -4.73 8.14 2.04
CA GLY A 53 -6.17 8.23 2.28
C GLY A 53 -6.58 7.53 3.57
N VAL A 54 -6.13 6.30 3.76
CA VAL A 54 -6.40 5.49 4.96
C VAL A 54 -5.85 6.18 6.21
N PHE A 55 -4.63 6.71 6.16
CA PHE A 55 -4.05 7.42 7.30
C PHE A 55 -4.91 8.61 7.75
N HIS A 56 -5.37 9.45 6.82
CA HIS A 56 -6.21 10.59 7.16
C HIS A 56 -7.61 10.19 7.64
N LEU A 57 -8.21 9.16 7.04
CA LEU A 57 -9.51 8.65 7.48
C LEU A 57 -9.42 8.02 8.87
N SER A 58 -8.38 7.24 9.13
CA SER A 58 -8.10 6.64 10.44
C SER A 58 -7.83 7.71 11.50
N GLU A 59 -7.14 8.80 11.15
CA GLU A 59 -6.92 9.93 12.06
C GLU A 59 -8.24 10.62 12.42
N ARG A 60 -9.13 10.82 11.43
CA ARG A 60 -10.48 11.36 11.67
C ARG A 60 -11.29 10.43 12.56
N ALA A 61 -11.27 9.12 12.31
CA ALA A 61 -11.95 8.13 13.15
C ALA A 61 -11.46 8.17 14.59
N ALA A 62 -10.15 8.35 14.79
CA ALA A 62 -9.57 8.48 16.13
C ALA A 62 -9.98 9.77 16.84
N LYS A 63 -10.07 10.90 16.13
CA LYS A 63 -10.57 12.17 16.68
C LYS A 63 -12.04 12.08 17.09
N MET A 64 -12.85 11.32 16.34
CA MET A 64 -14.26 11.06 16.63
C MET A 64 -14.47 9.96 17.70
N ASN A 65 -13.40 9.31 18.16
CA ASN A 65 -13.43 8.17 19.08
C ASN A 65 -14.36 7.01 18.62
N SER A 66 -14.56 6.87 17.30
CA SER A 66 -15.49 5.90 16.72
C SER A 66 -14.75 4.62 16.33
N ARG A 67 -14.90 3.58 17.16
CA ARG A 67 -14.33 2.25 16.90
C ARG A 67 -14.92 1.61 15.63
N ILE A 68 -16.22 1.77 15.42
CA ILE A 68 -16.92 1.23 14.25
C ILE A 68 -16.35 1.83 12.96
N PHE A 69 -16.20 3.15 12.91
CA PHE A 69 -15.68 3.82 11.72
C PHE A 69 -14.22 3.43 11.47
N PHE A 70 -13.40 3.29 12.51
CA PHE A 70 -12.04 2.80 12.38
C PHE A 70 -11.97 1.38 11.79
N MET A 71 -12.80 0.45 12.28
CA MET A 71 -12.86 -0.92 11.76
C MET A 71 -13.33 -0.97 10.30
N GLN A 72 -14.31 -0.13 9.93
CA GLN A 72 -14.75 -0.01 8.53
C GLN A 72 -13.60 0.42 7.61
N ILE A 73 -12.77 1.37 8.04
CA ILE A 73 -11.60 1.81 7.28
C ILE A 73 -10.58 0.67 7.09
N VAL A 74 -10.32 -0.13 8.13
CA VAL A 74 -9.43 -1.31 8.04
C VAL A 74 -9.97 -2.32 7.03
N MET A 75 -11.27 -2.61 7.11
CA MET A 75 -11.92 -3.57 6.21
C MET A 75 -11.89 -3.09 4.76
N ILE A 76 -12.27 -1.84 4.51
CA ILE A 76 -12.25 -1.24 3.16
C ILE A 76 -10.83 -1.21 2.60
N ASN A 77 -9.83 -0.80 3.40
CA ASN A 77 -8.43 -0.82 2.98
C ASN A 77 -8.02 -2.22 2.50
N THR A 78 -8.30 -3.23 3.31
CA THR A 78 -7.95 -4.63 3.01
C THR A 78 -8.65 -5.11 1.74
N MET A 79 -9.96 -4.85 1.60
CA MET A 79 -10.71 -5.26 0.43
C MET A 79 -10.25 -4.56 -0.85
N VAL A 80 -10.09 -3.24 -0.83
CA VAL A 80 -9.63 -2.48 -1.99
C VAL A 80 -8.24 -2.92 -2.41
N LYS A 81 -7.33 -3.20 -1.46
CA LYS A 81 -6.00 -3.72 -1.79
C LYS A 81 -6.06 -5.13 -2.37
N MET A 82 -6.83 -6.05 -1.79
CA MET A 82 -6.94 -7.41 -2.28
C MET A 82 -7.56 -7.45 -3.69
N PHE A 83 -8.76 -6.89 -3.85
CA PHE A 83 -9.46 -6.88 -5.14
C PHE A 83 -8.75 -6.00 -6.17
N GLY A 84 -8.22 -4.85 -5.75
CA GLY A 84 -7.44 -3.96 -6.61
C GLY A 84 -6.17 -4.64 -7.11
N SER A 85 -5.49 -5.43 -6.28
CA SER A 85 -4.31 -6.19 -6.70
C SER A 85 -4.66 -7.26 -7.73
N VAL A 86 -5.75 -8.00 -7.50
CA VAL A 86 -6.24 -8.99 -8.46
C VAL A 86 -6.63 -8.32 -9.78
N ALA A 87 -7.37 -7.22 -9.73
CA ALA A 87 -7.78 -6.46 -10.90
C ALA A 87 -6.58 -5.90 -11.68
N LEU A 88 -5.55 -5.39 -10.99
CA LEU A 88 -4.32 -4.90 -11.61
C LEU A 88 -3.57 -6.03 -12.32
N VAL A 89 -3.40 -7.18 -11.67
CA VAL A 89 -2.69 -8.32 -12.26
C VAL A 89 -3.46 -8.90 -13.46
N ILE A 90 -4.77 -9.11 -13.33
CA ILE A 90 -5.61 -9.63 -14.43
C ILE A 90 -5.66 -8.63 -15.58
N GLY A 91 -5.94 -7.35 -15.30
CA GLY A 91 -6.00 -6.31 -16.31
C GLY A 91 -4.68 -6.18 -17.06
N TYR A 92 -3.56 -6.24 -16.36
CA TYR A 92 -2.24 -6.26 -16.97
C TYR A 92 -2.05 -7.47 -17.88
N PHE A 93 -2.32 -8.68 -17.38
CA PHE A 93 -2.17 -9.92 -18.13
C PHE A 93 -3.02 -9.91 -19.42
N SER A 94 -4.25 -9.41 -19.36
CA SER A 94 -5.16 -9.32 -20.51
C SER A 94 -4.68 -8.32 -21.58
N ILE A 95 -4.08 -7.19 -21.18
CA ILE A 95 -3.65 -6.14 -22.10
C ILE A 95 -2.31 -6.47 -22.74
N THR A 96 -1.32 -6.87 -21.95
CA THR A 96 0.07 -6.98 -22.43
C THR A 96 0.50 -8.40 -22.78
N LYS A 97 -0.31 -9.41 -22.45
CA LYS A 97 -0.05 -10.85 -22.72
C LYS A 97 1.41 -11.22 -22.45
N PRO A 98 1.88 -11.05 -21.20
CA PRO A 98 3.28 -11.19 -20.86
C PRO A 98 3.77 -12.62 -21.17
N SER A 99 4.95 -12.75 -21.77
CA SER A 99 5.55 -14.05 -22.10
C SER A 99 5.95 -14.86 -20.86
N THR A 100 6.09 -14.20 -19.69
CA THR A 100 6.41 -14.85 -18.42
C THR A 100 5.61 -14.25 -17.26
N ASN A 101 5.32 -15.07 -16.25
CA ASN A 101 4.61 -14.65 -15.03
C ASN A 101 5.56 -14.12 -13.92
N LYS A 102 6.84 -13.89 -14.25
CA LYS A 102 7.88 -13.52 -13.26
C LYS A 102 7.60 -12.18 -12.59
N PHE A 103 6.86 -11.28 -13.25
CA PHE A 103 6.49 -9.96 -12.72
C PHE A 103 5.58 -10.00 -11.48
N ILE A 104 4.90 -11.13 -11.23
CA ILE A 104 4.00 -11.28 -10.07
C ILE A 104 4.79 -11.25 -8.75
N VAL A 105 6.00 -11.80 -8.73
CA VAL A 105 6.85 -11.88 -7.54
C VAL A 105 7.23 -10.49 -7.01
N PRO A 106 7.86 -9.58 -7.79
CA PRO A 106 8.17 -8.25 -7.30
C PRO A 106 6.92 -7.42 -6.98
N PHE A 107 5.81 -7.63 -7.71
CA PHE A 107 4.52 -7.01 -7.39
C PHE A 107 4.01 -7.41 -6.00
N LEU A 108 4.03 -8.72 -5.68
CA LEU A 108 3.61 -9.21 -4.36
C LEU A 108 4.50 -8.67 -3.24
N ILE A 109 5.80 -8.53 -3.46
CA ILE A 109 6.71 -7.93 -2.47
C ILE A 109 6.29 -6.49 -2.16
N VAL A 110 6.02 -5.69 -3.19
CA VAL A 110 5.53 -4.30 -3.02
C VAL A 110 4.19 -4.27 -2.28
N TYR A 111 3.25 -5.13 -2.66
CA TYR A 111 1.97 -5.27 -1.98
C TYR A 111 2.13 -5.57 -0.47
N VAL A 112 2.99 -6.52 -0.12
CA VAL A 112 3.25 -6.91 1.27
C VAL A 112 3.90 -5.75 2.04
N LEU A 113 4.87 -5.05 1.44
CA LEU A 113 5.51 -3.88 2.05
C LEU A 113 4.48 -2.81 2.43
N TYR A 114 3.59 -2.44 1.51
CA TYR A 114 2.52 -1.48 1.79
C TYR A 114 1.48 -2.01 2.79
N THR A 115 1.27 -3.32 2.83
CA THR A 115 0.34 -3.94 3.79
C THR A 115 0.90 -3.89 5.22
N ILE A 116 2.17 -4.23 5.41
CA ILE A 116 2.86 -4.13 6.70
C ILE A 116 2.91 -2.67 7.17
N PHE A 117 3.24 -1.75 6.25
CA PHE A 117 3.28 -0.32 6.53
C PHE A 117 1.93 0.20 7.05
N ASP A 118 0.84 -0.08 6.34
CA ASP A 118 -0.50 0.34 6.76
C ASP A 118 -0.89 -0.28 8.09
N ALA A 119 -0.68 -1.60 8.25
CA ALA A 119 -0.99 -2.30 9.49
C ALA A 119 -0.28 -1.66 10.69
N TYR A 120 1.00 -1.33 10.56
CA TYR A 120 1.77 -0.66 11.61
C TYR A 120 1.14 0.68 12.02
N PHE A 121 0.82 1.54 11.06
CA PHE A 121 0.24 2.86 11.36
C PHE A 121 -1.20 2.77 11.86
N MET A 122 -2.00 1.83 11.37
CA MET A 122 -3.35 1.58 11.86
C MET A 122 -3.32 1.06 13.29
N MET A 123 -2.45 0.09 13.63
CA MET A 123 -2.29 -0.39 15.00
C MET A 123 -1.86 0.72 15.96
N LYS A 124 -0.96 1.61 15.51
CA LYS A 124 -0.55 2.76 16.31
C LYS A 124 -1.71 3.72 16.56
N GLN A 125 -2.55 3.96 15.55
CA GLN A 125 -3.73 4.83 15.67
C GLN A 125 -4.84 4.20 16.51
N SER A 126 -5.05 2.89 16.43
CA SER A 126 -6.07 2.19 17.22
C SER A 126 -5.79 2.30 18.71
N ARG A 127 -4.53 2.19 19.16
CA ARG A 127 -4.16 2.35 20.58
C ARG A 127 -4.64 3.69 21.16
N ASN A 128 -4.64 4.77 20.37
CA ASN A 128 -5.15 6.07 20.82
C ASN A 128 -6.68 6.11 20.98
N ILE A 129 -7.42 5.23 20.28
CA ILE A 129 -8.88 5.09 20.39
C ILE A 129 -9.26 4.24 21.59
N TYR A 130 -8.47 3.20 21.91
CA TYR A 130 -8.75 2.29 23.03
C TYR A 130 -8.19 2.77 24.38
N SER A 131 -7.24 3.71 24.37
CA SER A 131 -6.67 4.32 25.59
C SER A 131 -7.52 5.48 26.15
N LYS A 132 -8.58 5.89 25.47
CA LYS A 132 -9.60 6.83 25.94
C LYS A 132 -10.89 6.09 26.25
#